data_AF-A0A8J6GIU1-F1
#
_entry.id   AF-A0A8J6GIU1-F1
#
_cell.length_a   1.000
_cell.length_b   1.000
_cell.length_c   1.000
_cell.angle_alpha   90.00
_cell.angle_beta   90.00
_cell.angle_gamma   90.00
#
_symmetry.space_group_name_H-M   'P 1'
#
loop_
_entity.id
_entity.type
_entity.pdbx_description
1 polymer ?
#
loop_
_entity_poly.entity_id
_entity_poly.type
_entity_poly.pdbx_seq_one_letter_code
_entity_poly.pdbx_strand_id
1 'polypeptide(L)'
;MPSSNSPTTESAMKKIEDNNTLVFIVDVKANKHQIKQAVKKLYDIDVAKANTLIRPDGKKKAYVRLAATDRLSGRLQSTGEQG
;
A
#
# COMPACT_ATOMS: atom_id res chain seq x y z
N MET A 1 19.44 17.82 -23.12
CA MET A 1 18.29 16.92 -22.94
C MET A 1 18.19 16.53 -21.48
N PRO A 2 17.08 16.77 -20.78
CA PRO A 2 16.91 16.24 -19.42
C PRO A 2 16.29 14.83 -19.52
N SER A 3 17.01 13.80 -19.08
CA SER A 3 16.41 12.48 -18.80
C SER A 3 16.63 12.15 -17.33
N SER A 4 15.73 12.70 -16.53
CA SER A 4 15.63 12.57 -15.09
C SER A 4 15.27 11.13 -14.70
N ASN A 5 16.15 10.42 -14.00
CA ASN A 5 15.76 9.23 -13.24
C ASN A 5 16.09 9.44 -11.76
N SER A 6 15.06 9.83 -11.01
CA SER A 6 15.06 9.94 -9.56
C SER A 6 15.13 8.54 -8.91
N PRO A 7 16.03 8.29 -7.93
CA PRO A 7 15.98 7.08 -7.13
C PRO A 7 14.98 7.29 -5.99
N THR A 8 13.67 7.23 -6.27
CA THR A 8 12.63 7.32 -5.24
C THR A 8 11.59 6.20 -5.28
N THR A 9 11.91 5.07 -5.92
CA THR A 9 10.97 3.93 -6.00
C THR A 9 11.52 2.65 -5.38
N GLU A 10 12.82 2.35 -5.45
CA GLU A 10 13.36 1.07 -4.92
C GLU A 10 13.33 0.99 -3.39
N SER A 11 13.78 2.03 -2.69
CA SER A 11 13.82 2.02 -1.21
C SER A 11 12.43 2.15 -0.58
N ALA A 12 11.50 2.84 -1.26
CA ALA A 12 10.11 2.94 -0.83
C ALA A 12 9.37 1.61 -1.03
N MET A 13 9.62 0.90 -2.14
CA MET A 13 9.07 -0.44 -2.37
C MET A 13 9.65 -1.49 -1.41
N LYS A 14 10.97 -1.49 -1.16
CA LYS A 14 11.57 -2.40 -0.15
C LYS A 14 10.98 -2.22 1.24
N LYS A 15 10.67 -0.98 1.65
CA LYS A 15 10.08 -0.71 2.97
C LYS A 15 8.61 -1.14 3.07
N ILE A 16 7.91 -1.22 1.92
CA ILE A 16 6.58 -1.83 1.81
C ILE A 16 6.70 -3.36 1.97
N GLU A 17 7.76 -3.97 1.41
CA GLU A 17 8.04 -5.40 1.51
C GLU A 17 8.41 -5.85 2.95
N ASP A 18 9.23 -5.07 3.68
CA ASP A 18 9.75 -5.50 5.00
C ASP A 18 8.70 -5.50 6.13
N ASN A 19 7.67 -4.66 6.04
CA ASN A 19 6.66 -4.53 7.11
C ASN A 19 5.25 -4.94 6.71
N ASN A 20 4.99 -5.25 5.43
CA ASN A 20 3.68 -5.63 4.89
C ASN A 20 2.52 -4.74 5.40
N THR A 21 2.80 -3.48 5.75
CA THR A 21 1.84 -2.60 6.41
C THR A 21 1.76 -1.30 5.63
N LEU A 22 0.61 -1.07 5.00
CA LEU A 22 0.27 0.15 4.29
C LEU A 22 -0.43 1.13 5.23
N VAL A 23 -0.14 2.41 5.07
CA VAL A 23 -0.76 3.48 5.85
C VAL A 23 -1.60 4.36 4.94
N PHE A 24 -2.89 4.43 5.22
CA PHE A 24 -3.85 5.24 4.48
C PHE A 24 -4.41 6.36 5.35
N ILE A 25 -4.73 7.49 4.74
CA ILE A 25 -5.57 8.53 5.36
C ILE A 25 -6.99 8.31 4.86
N VAL A 26 -7.92 8.13 5.79
CA VAL A 26 -9.31 7.80 5.50
C VAL A 26 -10.24 8.75 6.26
N ASP A 27 -11.52 8.74 5.88
CA ASP A 27 -12.53 9.53 6.56
C ASP A 27 -12.77 9.04 8.01
N VAL A 28 -13.08 9.97 8.91
CA VAL A 28 -13.35 9.67 10.33
C VAL A 28 -14.59 8.81 10.51
N LYS A 29 -15.50 8.76 9.55
CA LYS A 29 -16.69 7.89 9.55
C LYS A 29 -16.42 6.51 8.93
N ALA A 30 -15.27 6.29 8.29
CA ALA A 30 -14.97 5.02 7.62
C ALA A 30 -14.80 3.86 8.63
N ASN A 31 -15.53 2.76 8.43
CA ASN A 31 -15.43 1.56 9.23
C ASN A 31 -14.29 0.65 8.75
N LYS A 32 -13.74 -0.17 9.66
CA LYS A 32 -12.66 -1.11 9.33
C LYS A 32 -13.02 -2.07 8.19
N HIS A 33 -14.28 -2.51 8.10
CA HIS A 33 -14.77 -3.37 7.02
C HIS A 33 -14.72 -2.67 5.65
N GLN A 34 -15.16 -1.41 5.59
CA GLN A 34 -15.12 -0.60 4.36
C GLN A 34 -13.69 -0.36 3.91
N ILE A 35 -12.78 -0.06 4.84
CA ILE A 35 -11.36 0.14 4.53
C ILE A 35 -10.75 -1.14 3.95
N LYS A 36 -11.02 -2.31 4.54
CA LYS A 36 -10.55 -3.60 4.01
C LYS A 36 -11.09 -3.88 2.60
N GLN A 37 -12.39 -3.68 2.39
CA GLN A 37 -13.03 -3.91 1.08
C GLN A 37 -12.50 -2.95 0.01
N ALA A 38 -12.32 -1.67 0.35
CA ALA A 38 -11.78 -0.67 -0.57
C ALA A 38 -10.33 -1.01 -0.97
N VAL A 39 -9.48 -1.36 0.00
CA VAL A 39 -8.09 -1.75 -0.28
C VAL A 39 -8.04 -3.02 -1.14
N LYS A 40 -8.86 -4.02 -0.83
CA LYS A 40 -8.96 -5.24 -1.63
C LYS A 40 -9.44 -4.94 -3.05
N LYS A 41 -10.43 -4.09 -3.24
CA LYS A 41 -10.95 -3.75 -4.58
C LYS A 41 -9.97 -2.91 -5.41
N LEU A 42 -9.23 -2.00 -4.78
CA LEU A 42 -8.33 -1.07 -5.48
C LEU A 42 -7.04 -1.73 -5.93
N TYR A 43 -6.49 -2.63 -5.11
CA TYR A 43 -5.18 -3.24 -5.36
C TYR A 43 -5.25 -4.74 -5.61
N ASP A 44 -6.43 -5.35 -5.47
CA ASP A 44 -6.65 -6.81 -5.54
C ASP A 44 -5.86 -7.62 -4.50
N ILE A 45 -5.51 -6.96 -3.37
CA ILE A 45 -4.69 -7.55 -2.30
C ILE A 45 -5.56 -8.01 -1.14
N ASP A 46 -5.24 -9.18 -0.57
CA ASP A 46 -5.84 -9.63 0.67
C ASP A 46 -5.25 -8.93 1.92
N VAL A 47 -6.16 -8.37 2.72
CA VAL A 47 -5.84 -7.66 3.96
C VAL A 47 -5.93 -8.61 5.15
N ALA A 48 -4.80 -8.89 5.80
CA ALA A 48 -4.77 -9.66 7.05
C ALA A 48 -5.42 -8.90 8.21
N LYS A 49 -5.02 -7.64 8.45
CA LYS A 49 -5.50 -6.86 9.59
C LYS A 49 -5.58 -5.37 9.26
N ALA A 50 -6.60 -4.68 9.77
CA ALA A 50 -6.71 -3.24 9.65
C ALA A 50 -6.89 -2.62 11.04
N ASN A 51 -6.01 -1.69 11.41
CA ASN A 51 -6.07 -0.87 12.60
C ASN A 51 -6.29 0.58 12.21
N THR A 52 -7.00 1.35 13.02
CA THR A 52 -7.29 2.76 12.73
C THR A 52 -7.01 3.60 13.96
N LEU A 53 -6.42 4.76 13.76
CA LEU A 53 -6.12 5.77 14.77
C LEU A 53 -6.74 7.09 14.30
N ILE A 54 -7.47 7.78 15.18
CA ILE A 54 -7.88 9.16 14.93
C ILE A 54 -6.76 10.05 15.47
N ARG A 55 -6.20 10.88 14.59
CA ARG A 55 -5.19 11.86 14.97
C ARG A 55 -5.87 13.11 15.54
N PRO A 56 -5.18 13.89 16.39
CA PRO A 56 -5.71 15.14 16.94
C PRO A 56 -5.96 16.20 15.85
N ASP A 57 -5.40 16.02 14.64
CA ASP A 57 -5.67 16.84 13.45
C ASP A 57 -7.06 16.57 12.82
N GLY A 58 -7.87 15.68 13.42
CA GLY A 58 -9.19 15.29 12.92
C GLY A 58 -9.15 14.32 11.74
N LYS A 59 -7.99 13.78 11.36
CA LYS A 59 -7.88 12.79 10.29
C LYS A 59 -7.76 11.38 10.86
N LYS A 60 -8.40 10.42 10.21
CA LYS A 60 -8.24 9.00 10.57
C LYS A 60 -7.09 8.42 9.75
N LYS A 61 -6.12 7.86 10.44
CA LYS A 61 -5.01 7.08 9.87
C LYS A 61 -5.33 5.59 10.01
N ALA A 62 -5.32 4.87 8.90
CA ALA A 62 -5.53 3.43 8.86
C ALA A 62 -4.22 2.70 8.56
N TYR A 63 -3.84 1.77 9.43
CA TYR A 63 -2.72 0.84 9.27
C TYR A 63 -3.28 -0.50 8.79
N VAL A 64 -2.94 -0.86 7.57
CA VAL A 64 -3.47 -2.04 6.89
C VAL A 64 -2.33 -3.01 6.66
N ARG A 65 -2.36 -4.14 7.36
CA ARG A 65 -1.41 -5.24 7.21
C ARG A 65 -1.92 -6.19 6.14
N LEU A 66 -1.10 -6.42 5.13
CA LEU A 66 -1.36 -7.33 4.01
C LEU A 66 -1.05 -8.78 4.41
N ALA A 67 -1.73 -9.73 3.79
CA ALA A 67 -1.40 -11.14 3.94
C ALA A 67 -0.12 -11.48 3.16
N ALA A 68 0.78 -12.28 3.74
CA ALA A 68 2.10 -12.60 3.19
C ALA A 68 2.08 -13.31 1.83
N THR A 69 0.91 -13.81 1.41
CA THR A 69 0.70 -14.51 0.13
C THR A 69 0.77 -13.58 -1.08
N ASP A 70 0.46 -12.30 -0.93
CA ASP A 70 0.32 -11.41 -2.08
C ASP A 70 1.63 -10.69 -2.38
N ARG A 71 2.52 -11.39 -3.12
CA ARG A 71 3.78 -10.82 -3.62
C ARG A 71 3.45 -9.75 -4.68
N LEU A 72 3.27 -8.51 -4.24
CA LEU A 72 3.28 -7.33 -5.11
C LEU A 72 4.57 -7.21 -5.94
N SER A 73 5.65 -7.89 -5.52
CA SER A 73 6.91 -7.97 -6.25
C SER A 73 6.89 -8.86 -7.50
N GLY A 74 5.85 -9.68 -7.70
CA GLY A 74 5.76 -10.58 -8.86
C GLY A 74 5.22 -9.94 -10.15
N ARG A 75 4.52 -8.79 -10.09
CA ARG A 75 3.84 -8.18 -11.26
C ARG A 75 4.59 -7.04 -11.93
N LEU A 76 5.75 -6.61 -11.41
CA LEU A 76 6.51 -5.48 -11.96
C LEU A 76 7.84 -5.86 -12.63
N GLN A 77 8.14 -7.16 -12.81
CA GLN A 77 9.40 -7.60 -13.47
C GLN A 77 9.25 -8.00 -14.95
N SER A 78 8.06 -8.01 -15.55
CA SER A 78 7.86 -8.62 -16.89
C SER A 78 7.65 -7.64 -18.06
N THR A 79 8.08 -6.38 -17.95
CA THR A 79 8.16 -5.47 -19.12
C THR A 79 9.52 -4.79 -19.11
N GLY A 80 10.51 -5.42 -19.73
CA GLY A 80 11.86 -4.87 -19.80
C GLY A 80 12.89 -5.63 -20.64
N GLU A 81 12.59 -6.81 -21.18
CA GLU A 81 13.41 -7.43 -22.22
C GLU A 81 12.51 -7.82 -23.38
N GLN A 82 12.47 -6.98 -24.42
CA GLN A 82 12.51 -7.38 -25.84
C GLN A 82 12.84 -6.11 -26.65
N GLY A 83 13.98 -6.14 -27.34
CA GLY A 83 14.51 -5.07 -28.18
C GLY A 83 16.02 -5.08 -28.21
#